data_AF-A0A1F9CYR5-F1
#
_entry.id   AF-A0A1F9CYR5-F1
#
_cell.length_a   1.000
_cell.length_b   1.000
_cell.length_c   1.000
_cell.angle_alpha   90.00
_cell.angle_beta   90.00
_cell.angle_gamma   90.00
#
_symmetry.space_group_name_H-M   'P 1'
#
loop_
_entity.id
_entity.type
_entity.pdbx_description
1 polymer ?
#
loop_
_entity_poly.entity_id
_entity_poly.type
_entity_poly.pdbx_seq_one_letter_code
_entity_poly.pdbx_strand_id
1 'polypeptide(L)'
;MKRAPQALNKIVDKVLAYRPATKNPIIKNKATVETWLIPLEDIYKNENMRLDASHYDRQTEAILKELKNTDFPLKPLSELASINLPGQFTRIWAQDENHGIRYINATDLMSLTGIGMFSGDARFLSRESDVDIEELTIHTGWILLTCSGTIGRVFYVPERLDGWVATHDFIRIIPHDDIPVGFLHAYLSSQMAQKQINAHTHGGQIDHVTHHQVGGIMVPMLAKENILEIHRRTMQALNQREEAIASLAKTSDDIQEAVKTNRGSKHGKQ
;
A
#
# COMPACT_ATOMS: atom_id res chain seq x y z
N MET A 1 0.36 74.73 -2.50
CA MET A 1 0.55 73.38 -1.90
C MET A 1 -0.42 72.41 -2.57
N LYS A 2 0.06 71.52 -3.45
CA LYS A 2 -0.79 70.56 -4.16
C LYS A 2 -1.27 69.48 -3.18
N ARG A 3 -2.59 69.37 -2.99
CA ARG A 3 -3.23 68.34 -2.16
C ARG A 3 -2.87 66.95 -2.69
N ALA A 4 -2.45 66.05 -1.80
CA ALA A 4 -2.20 64.66 -2.15
C ALA A 4 -3.48 64.02 -2.74
N PRO A 5 -3.37 63.18 -3.79
CA PRO A 5 -4.52 62.56 -4.42
C PRO A 5 -5.26 61.63 -3.44
N GLN A 6 -6.59 61.65 -3.47
CA GLN A 6 -7.50 60.86 -2.60
C GLN A 6 -7.18 59.36 -2.53
N ALA A 7 -6.51 58.80 -3.54
CA ALA A 7 -6.05 57.42 -3.56
C ALA A 7 -4.98 57.11 -2.50
N LEU A 8 -4.12 58.09 -2.16
CA LEU A 8 -3.06 57.93 -1.17
C LEU A 8 -3.64 57.83 0.25
N ASN A 9 -4.68 58.61 0.55
CA ASN A 9 -5.36 58.58 1.86
C ASN A 9 -6.05 57.23 2.10
N LYS A 10 -6.67 56.62 1.07
CA LYS A 10 -7.28 55.27 1.18
C LYS A 10 -6.26 54.17 1.45
N ILE A 11 -5.03 54.32 0.98
CA ILE A 11 -3.93 53.36 1.25
C ILE A 11 -3.43 53.55 2.68
N VAL A 12 -3.24 54.79 3.12
CA VAL A 12 -2.83 55.12 4.49
C VAL A 12 -3.85 54.63 5.51
N ASP A 13 -5.16 54.82 5.27
CA ASP A 13 -6.22 54.34 6.16
C ASP A 13 -6.27 52.81 6.22
N LYS A 14 -6.02 52.10 5.11
CA LYS A 14 -5.93 50.62 5.10
C LYS A 14 -4.68 50.09 5.83
N VAL A 15 -3.55 50.79 5.72
CA VAL A 15 -2.30 50.43 6.40
C VAL A 15 -2.40 50.72 7.90
N LEU A 16 -3.03 51.82 8.30
CA LEU A 16 -3.27 52.16 9.70
C LEU A 16 -4.38 51.30 10.35
N ALA A 17 -5.32 50.78 9.56
CA ALA A 17 -6.34 49.82 10.02
C ALA A 17 -5.82 48.37 10.10
N TYR A 18 -4.57 48.09 9.70
CA TYR A 18 -3.98 46.77 9.84
C TYR A 18 -3.70 46.47 11.31
N ARG A 19 -4.60 45.69 11.94
CA ARG A 19 -4.27 44.99 13.18
C ARG A 19 -3.47 43.74 12.81
N PRO A 20 -2.18 43.62 13.19
CA PRO A 20 -1.49 42.35 13.05
C PRO A 20 -2.31 41.31 13.81
N ALA A 21 -2.55 40.15 13.19
CA ALA A 21 -3.20 39.04 13.85
C ALA A 21 -2.51 38.86 15.22
N THR A 22 -3.29 38.97 16.30
CA THR A 22 -2.82 38.60 17.63
C THR A 22 -2.17 37.25 17.48
N LYS A 23 -0.87 37.14 17.78
CA LYS A 23 -0.16 35.86 17.80
C LYS A 23 -1.10 34.88 18.49
N ASN A 24 -1.64 33.91 17.73
CA ASN A 24 -2.34 32.79 18.34
C ASN A 24 -1.39 32.31 19.45
N PRO A 25 -1.83 32.26 20.72
CA PRO A 25 -0.98 31.69 21.74
C PRO A 25 -0.57 30.33 21.19
N ILE A 26 0.74 30.11 21.05
CA ILE A 26 1.25 28.78 20.77
C ILE A 26 0.74 27.97 21.95
N ILE A 27 -0.37 27.25 21.75
CA ILE A 27 -0.79 26.23 22.68
C ILE A 27 0.36 25.25 22.62
N LYS A 28 1.29 25.37 23.59
CA LYS A 28 2.23 24.31 23.89
C LYS A 28 1.37 23.18 24.42
N ASN A 29 0.75 22.43 23.51
CA ASN A 29 0.24 21.12 23.82
C ASN A 29 1.48 20.36 24.25
N LYS A 30 1.67 20.26 25.57
CA LYS A 30 2.73 19.46 26.15
C LYS A 30 2.35 18.04 25.72
N ALA A 31 3.05 17.51 24.72
CA ALA A 31 2.78 16.17 24.23
C ALA A 31 2.72 15.26 25.45
N THR A 32 1.58 14.60 25.66
CA THR A 32 1.46 13.55 26.66
C THR A 32 2.40 12.44 26.21
N VAL A 33 3.56 12.38 26.85
CA VAL A 33 4.53 11.30 26.62
C VAL A 33 4.01 10.10 27.41
N GLU A 34 3.50 9.10 26.68
CA GLU A 34 3.21 7.81 27.30
C GLU A 34 4.53 7.15 27.72
N THR A 35 4.55 6.59 28.93
CA THR A 35 5.70 5.88 29.47
C THR A 35 5.23 4.54 30.04
N TRP A 36 6.05 3.51 29.89
CA TRP A 36 5.77 2.18 30.44
C TRP A 36 7.08 1.46 30.77
N LEU A 37 6.95 0.36 31.52
CA LEU A 37 8.06 -0.49 31.94
C LEU A 37 8.08 -1.74 31.06
N ILE A 38 9.28 -2.15 30.67
CA ILE A 38 9.53 -3.41 29.97
C ILE A 38 10.38 -4.30 30.88
N PRO A 39 10.03 -5.59 31.07
CA PRO A 39 10.89 -6.53 31.76
C PRO A 39 12.25 -6.66 31.06
N LEU A 40 13.33 -6.63 31.84
CA LEU A 40 14.69 -6.79 31.31
C LEU A 40 14.87 -8.12 30.54
N GLU A 41 14.13 -9.15 30.94
CA GLU A 41 14.14 -10.45 30.26
C GLU A 41 13.62 -10.38 28.82
N ASP A 42 12.64 -9.52 28.53
CA ASP A 42 12.10 -9.34 27.17
C ASP A 42 13.11 -8.64 26.25
N ILE A 43 14.04 -7.87 26.84
CA ILE A 43 15.18 -7.28 26.12
C ILE A 43 16.19 -8.35 25.71
N TYR A 44 16.51 -9.26 26.62
CA TYR A 44 17.48 -10.34 26.35
C TYR A 44 16.95 -11.42 25.41
N LYS A 45 15.62 -11.59 25.34
CA LYS A 45 14.98 -12.64 24.53
C LYS A 45 14.62 -12.21 23.11
N ASN A 46 14.57 -10.91 22.81
CA ASN A 46 14.23 -10.48 21.45
C ASN A 46 15.42 -10.58 20.49
N GLU A 47 15.09 -10.65 19.20
CA GLU A 47 16.08 -10.71 18.12
C GLU A 47 16.94 -9.44 18.11
N ASN A 48 18.25 -9.62 18.24
CA ASN A 48 19.28 -8.58 18.21
C ASN A 48 19.33 -7.64 19.43
N MET A 49 18.70 -7.98 20.58
CA MET A 49 18.76 -7.21 21.83
C MET A 49 18.42 -5.72 21.63
N ARG A 50 17.33 -5.47 20.92
CA ARG A 50 16.90 -4.11 20.55
C ARG A 50 16.53 -3.29 21.78
N LEU A 51 16.87 -2.00 21.77
CA LEU A 51 16.60 -1.07 22.89
C LEU A 51 15.75 0.14 22.48
N ASP A 52 15.28 0.19 21.24
CA ASP A 52 14.44 1.27 20.75
C ASP A 52 13.02 1.18 21.34
N ALA A 53 12.56 2.28 21.96
CA ALA A 53 11.26 2.34 22.64
C ALA A 53 10.07 1.96 21.73
N SER A 54 10.23 2.22 20.45
CA SER A 54 9.25 1.99 19.40
C SER A 54 9.09 0.49 19.09
N HIS A 55 10.13 -0.33 19.28
CA HIS A 55 10.04 -1.81 19.24
C HIS A 55 9.14 -2.36 20.34
N TYR A 56 9.19 -1.75 21.51
CA TYR A 56 8.42 -2.12 22.69
C TYR A 56 7.08 -1.39 22.78
N ASP A 57 6.56 -0.92 21.65
CA ASP A 57 5.29 -0.21 21.63
C ASP A 57 4.18 -1.06 22.25
N ARG A 58 3.43 -0.42 23.16
CA ARG A 58 2.39 -1.09 23.94
C ARG A 58 1.29 -1.66 23.04
N GLN A 59 1.07 -1.06 21.87
CA GLN A 59 0.05 -1.55 20.94
C GLN A 59 0.44 -2.94 20.45
N THR A 60 1.70 -3.14 20.04
CA THR A 60 2.27 -4.43 19.62
C THR A 60 2.04 -5.52 20.67
N GLU A 61 2.44 -5.25 21.92
CA GLU A 61 2.23 -6.20 23.03
C GLU A 61 0.75 -6.48 23.28
N ALA A 62 -0.10 -5.46 23.22
CA ALA A 62 -1.53 -5.61 23.47
C ALA A 62 -2.19 -6.53 22.44
N ILE A 63 -1.81 -6.45 21.16
CA ILE A 63 -2.37 -7.31 20.10
C ILE A 63 -1.88 -8.75 20.27
N LEU A 64 -0.60 -8.94 20.57
CA LEU A 64 -0.09 -10.28 20.80
C LEU A 64 -0.75 -10.91 22.04
N LYS A 65 -1.03 -10.13 23.08
CA LYS A 65 -1.84 -10.57 24.23
C LYS A 65 -3.28 -10.87 23.81
N GLU A 66 -3.93 -10.01 23.01
CA GLU A 66 -5.28 -10.23 22.49
C GLU A 66 -5.36 -11.54 21.69
N LEU A 67 -4.43 -11.77 20.77
CA LEU A 67 -4.31 -13.01 19.99
C LEU A 67 -4.08 -14.23 20.89
N LYS A 68 -3.17 -14.13 21.86
CA LYS A 68 -2.88 -15.22 22.82
C LYS A 68 -4.04 -15.52 23.76
N ASN A 69 -4.92 -14.55 23.99
CA ASN A 69 -6.13 -14.72 24.80
C ASN A 69 -7.29 -15.33 24.00
N THR A 70 -7.13 -15.53 22.69
CA THR A 70 -8.11 -16.30 21.90
C THR A 70 -7.90 -17.79 22.10
N ASP A 71 -8.96 -18.57 21.96
CA ASP A 71 -8.90 -20.04 22.00
C ASP A 71 -8.38 -20.65 20.68
N PHE A 72 -7.98 -19.81 19.70
CA PHE A 72 -7.53 -20.27 18.40
C PHE A 72 -6.02 -20.55 18.42
N PRO A 73 -5.56 -21.68 17.85
CA PRO A 73 -4.14 -21.90 17.59
C PRO A 73 -3.59 -20.78 16.71
N LEU A 74 -2.42 -20.25 17.06
CA LEU A 74 -1.75 -19.24 16.26
C LEU A 74 -0.63 -19.89 15.45
N LYS A 75 -0.52 -19.56 14.17
CA LYS A 75 0.58 -19.95 13.29
C LYS A 75 1.29 -18.73 12.72
N PRO A 76 2.62 -18.71 12.61
CA PRO A 76 3.31 -17.66 11.87
C PRO A 76 2.92 -17.72 10.39
N LEU A 77 2.86 -16.57 9.72
CA LEU A 77 2.50 -16.48 8.30
C LEU A 77 3.43 -17.31 7.41
N SER A 78 4.71 -17.45 7.79
CA SER A 78 5.69 -18.28 7.08
C SER A 78 5.35 -19.77 7.06
N GLU A 79 4.50 -20.27 7.95
CA GLU A 79 3.98 -21.65 7.88
C GLU A 79 2.81 -21.79 6.89
N LEU A 80 2.15 -20.68 6.52
CA LEU A 80 0.95 -20.65 5.70
C LEU A 80 1.21 -20.21 4.26
N ALA A 81 2.35 -19.56 4.02
CA ALA A 81 2.71 -18.98 2.74
C ALA A 81 4.24 -18.89 2.58
N SER A 82 4.69 -18.98 1.33
CA SER A 82 6.03 -18.54 0.94
C SER A 82 6.08 -17.02 0.86
N ILE A 83 7.12 -16.40 1.41
CA ILE A 83 7.22 -14.95 1.56
C ILE A 83 8.54 -14.49 0.97
N ASN A 84 8.48 -13.76 -0.14
CA ASN A 84 9.65 -13.29 -0.85
C ASN A 84 9.69 -11.76 -0.95
N LEU A 85 10.89 -11.20 -0.83
CA LEU A 85 11.17 -9.79 -1.10
C LEU A 85 12.38 -9.70 -2.04
N PRO A 86 12.19 -9.32 -3.31
CA PRO A 86 13.29 -9.24 -4.26
C PRO A 86 14.34 -8.20 -3.87
N GLY A 87 15.56 -8.41 -4.35
CA GLY A 87 16.66 -7.48 -4.19
C GLY A 87 16.40 -6.13 -4.88
N GLN A 88 17.06 -5.07 -4.37
CA GLN A 88 17.06 -3.79 -5.06
C GLN A 88 17.86 -3.89 -6.36
N PHE A 89 17.38 -3.22 -7.41
CA PHE A 89 18.01 -3.22 -8.73
C PHE A 89 17.77 -1.89 -9.45
N THR A 90 18.60 -1.62 -10.46
CA THR A 90 18.43 -0.47 -11.36
C THR A 90 17.55 -0.85 -12.53
N ARG A 91 16.52 -0.03 -12.79
CA ARG A 91 15.55 -0.31 -13.85
C ARG A 91 16.03 0.26 -15.17
N ILE A 92 16.06 -0.57 -16.20
CA ILE A 92 16.21 -0.13 -17.59
C ILE A 92 14.82 -0.12 -18.21
N TRP A 93 14.37 1.03 -18.70
CA TRP A 93 13.02 1.19 -19.27
C TRP A 93 13.01 0.84 -20.75
N ALA A 94 12.08 -0.02 -21.15
CA ALA A 94 11.76 -0.28 -22.54
C ALA A 94 10.66 0.67 -23.05
N GLN A 95 10.64 0.90 -24.37
CA GLN A 95 9.63 1.75 -24.99
C GLN A 95 8.26 1.08 -25.09
N ASP A 96 8.23 -0.25 -25.23
CA ASP A 96 7.03 -1.04 -25.47
C ASP A 96 7.16 -2.48 -24.94
N GLU A 97 6.11 -3.26 -25.12
CA GLU A 97 6.02 -4.67 -24.74
C GLU A 97 6.87 -5.62 -25.61
N ASN A 98 7.34 -5.19 -26.78
CA ASN A 98 8.23 -6.01 -27.61
C ASN A 98 9.62 -6.10 -26.98
N HIS A 99 10.03 -5.04 -26.27
CA HIS A 99 11.38 -4.92 -25.68
C HIS A 99 11.38 -5.04 -24.15
N GLY A 100 10.20 -5.11 -23.51
CA GLY A 100 10.10 -5.22 -22.06
C GLY A 100 8.81 -5.85 -21.57
N ILE A 101 8.75 -6.13 -20.27
CA ILE A 101 7.57 -6.67 -19.60
C ILE A 101 6.88 -5.55 -18.85
N ARG A 102 5.55 -5.56 -18.84
CA ARG A 102 4.78 -4.51 -18.18
C ARG A 102 5.14 -4.41 -16.70
N TYR A 103 5.42 -3.20 -16.25
CA TYR A 103 5.92 -2.91 -14.91
C TYR A 103 4.91 -2.13 -14.08
N ILE A 104 4.70 -2.54 -12.82
CA ILE A 104 3.82 -1.85 -11.86
C ILE A 104 4.54 -1.51 -10.55
N ASN A 105 4.29 -0.30 -10.05
CA ASN A 105 4.66 0.11 -8.70
C ASN A 105 3.41 0.24 -7.79
N ALA A 106 3.62 0.62 -6.52
CA ALA A 106 2.53 0.78 -5.55
C ALA A 106 1.47 1.81 -5.97
N THR A 107 1.88 2.93 -6.59
CA THR A 107 0.96 3.95 -7.08
C THR A 107 0.11 3.43 -8.24
N ASP A 108 0.72 2.74 -9.20
CA ASP A 108 0.00 2.12 -10.31
C ASP A 108 -0.99 1.09 -9.80
N LEU A 109 -0.59 0.22 -8.87
CA LEU A 109 -1.46 -0.81 -8.32
C LEU A 109 -2.63 -0.21 -7.54
N MET A 110 -2.41 0.87 -6.79
CA MET A 110 -3.48 1.64 -6.14
C MET A 110 -4.48 2.20 -7.17
N SER A 111 -4.00 2.80 -8.25
CA SER A 111 -4.87 3.35 -9.30
C SER A 111 -5.58 2.25 -10.09
N LEU A 112 -4.88 1.19 -10.47
CA LEU A 112 -5.43 0.06 -11.22
C LEU A 112 -6.54 -0.62 -10.43
N THR A 113 -6.31 -0.85 -9.14
CA THR A 113 -7.32 -1.47 -8.30
C THR A 113 -8.43 -0.46 -7.96
N GLY A 114 -8.13 0.83 -7.77
CA GLY A 114 -9.11 1.84 -7.38
C GLY A 114 -10.07 2.27 -8.49
N ILE A 115 -9.52 2.59 -9.66
CA ILE A 115 -10.24 3.21 -10.79
C ILE A 115 -10.02 2.47 -12.12
N GLY A 116 -9.32 1.34 -12.13
CA GLY A 116 -9.09 0.55 -13.34
C GLY A 116 -8.05 1.11 -14.31
N MET A 117 -7.35 2.19 -13.94
CA MET A 117 -6.41 2.91 -14.80
C MET A 117 -5.06 3.10 -14.12
N PHE A 118 -4.00 3.24 -14.90
CA PHE A 118 -2.69 3.62 -14.39
C PHE A 118 -2.70 5.06 -13.89
N SER A 119 -1.79 5.36 -12.96
CA SER A 119 -1.54 6.71 -12.47
C SER A 119 -0.86 7.63 -13.51
N GLY A 120 -0.29 7.03 -14.55
CA GLY A 120 0.36 7.70 -15.68
C GLY A 120 0.54 6.73 -16.85
N ASP A 121 1.53 6.97 -17.70
CA ASP A 121 1.81 6.11 -18.84
C ASP A 121 2.26 4.71 -18.39
N ALA A 122 1.90 3.71 -19.19
CA ALA A 122 2.35 2.35 -18.97
C ALA A 122 3.88 2.27 -19.08
N ARG A 123 4.52 1.58 -18.13
CA ARG A 123 5.96 1.35 -18.13
C ARG A 123 6.27 -0.11 -18.43
N PHE A 124 7.42 -0.33 -19.07
CA PHE A 124 7.93 -1.65 -19.41
C PHE A 124 9.35 -1.79 -18.87
N LEU A 125 9.60 -2.82 -18.06
CA LEU A 125 10.95 -3.17 -17.64
C LEU A 125 11.64 -3.91 -18.77
N SER A 126 12.78 -3.41 -19.23
CA SER A 126 13.59 -4.04 -20.27
C SER A 126 14.09 -5.41 -19.81
N ARG A 127 14.09 -6.37 -20.74
CA ARG A 127 14.66 -7.72 -20.52
C ARG A 127 16.17 -7.71 -20.29
N GLU A 128 16.83 -6.61 -20.66
CA GLU A 128 18.27 -6.37 -20.44
C GLU A 128 18.57 -5.83 -19.03
N SER A 129 17.55 -5.66 -18.17
CA SER A 129 17.79 -5.26 -16.77
C SER A 129 18.56 -6.35 -16.05
N ASP A 130 19.62 -5.97 -15.32
CA ASP A 130 20.45 -6.89 -14.54
C ASP A 130 19.72 -7.31 -13.24
N VAL A 131 18.72 -8.18 -13.38
CA VAL A 131 17.87 -8.69 -12.31
C VAL A 131 17.21 -9.99 -12.76
N ASP A 132 16.85 -10.86 -11.82
CA ASP A 132 15.98 -11.99 -12.10
C ASP A 132 14.55 -11.48 -12.36
N ILE A 133 14.16 -11.47 -13.63
CA ILE A 133 12.84 -11.02 -14.07
C ILE A 133 11.74 -11.94 -13.54
N GLU A 134 11.99 -13.25 -13.40
CA GLU A 134 10.99 -14.18 -12.88
C GLU A 134 10.73 -13.92 -11.39
N GLU A 135 11.77 -13.59 -10.62
CA GLU A 135 11.62 -13.20 -9.22
C GLU A 135 10.72 -11.96 -9.05
N LEU A 136 10.78 -11.04 -10.01
CA LEU A 136 9.94 -9.85 -10.01
C LEU A 136 8.53 -10.09 -10.58
N THR A 137 8.34 -11.15 -11.36
CA THR A 137 7.09 -11.47 -12.03
C THR A 137 6.04 -11.89 -10.99
N ILE A 138 4.81 -11.40 -11.17
CA ILE A 138 3.69 -11.71 -10.29
C ILE A 138 2.68 -12.57 -11.01
N HIS A 139 2.06 -13.47 -10.24
CA HIS A 139 1.13 -14.46 -10.76
C HIS A 139 -0.22 -14.36 -10.04
N THR A 140 -1.26 -14.78 -10.74
CA THR A 140 -2.64 -14.80 -10.24
C THR A 140 -2.72 -15.58 -8.94
N GLY A 141 -3.48 -15.06 -7.98
CA GLY A 141 -3.62 -15.72 -6.67
C GLY A 141 -2.55 -15.32 -5.65
N TRP A 142 -1.55 -14.55 -6.05
CA TRP A 142 -0.57 -14.00 -5.11
C TRP A 142 -1.14 -12.82 -4.33
N ILE A 143 -0.55 -12.58 -3.16
CA ILE A 143 -0.79 -11.38 -2.36
C ILE A 143 0.47 -10.51 -2.40
N LEU A 144 0.31 -9.21 -2.64
CA LEU A 144 1.39 -8.23 -2.57
C LEU A 144 1.17 -7.34 -1.34
N LEU A 145 2.23 -7.14 -0.56
CA LEU A 145 2.24 -6.24 0.58
C LEU A 145 3.28 -5.14 0.37
N THR A 146 2.88 -3.88 0.50
CA THR A 146 3.82 -2.76 0.38
C THR A 146 4.76 -2.72 1.58
N CYS A 147 6.06 -2.74 1.32
CA CYS A 147 7.06 -2.76 2.38
C CYS A 147 7.87 -1.47 2.51
N SER A 148 7.69 -0.49 1.62
CA SER A 148 8.41 0.79 1.61
C SER A 148 7.44 1.96 1.41
N GLY A 149 7.76 3.11 2.02
CA GLY A 149 6.97 4.34 1.90
C GLY A 149 5.65 4.27 2.65
N THR A 150 4.59 3.70 2.04
CA THR A 150 3.39 3.33 2.81
C THR A 150 3.39 1.83 3.04
N ILE A 151 3.55 1.43 4.29
CA ILE A 151 3.66 0.02 4.66
C ILE A 151 2.28 -0.59 4.92
N GLY A 152 2.14 -1.88 4.61
CA GLY A 152 1.00 -2.69 5.02
C GLY A 152 -0.19 -2.68 4.08
N ARG A 153 -0.13 -2.00 2.92
CA ARG A 153 -1.20 -2.16 1.92
C ARG A 153 -1.14 -3.54 1.32
N VAL A 154 -2.27 -4.24 1.35
CA VAL A 154 -2.42 -5.61 0.87
C VAL A 154 -3.20 -5.59 -0.44
N PHE A 155 -2.69 -6.30 -1.45
CA PHE A 155 -3.31 -6.43 -2.76
C PHE A 155 -3.38 -7.89 -3.15
N TYR A 156 -4.47 -8.27 -3.81
CA TYR A 156 -4.60 -9.53 -4.53
C TYR A 156 -4.16 -9.33 -5.99
N VAL A 157 -3.46 -10.31 -6.58
CA VAL A 157 -3.10 -10.31 -8.00
C VAL A 157 -4.20 -11.03 -8.80
N PRO A 158 -5.04 -10.29 -9.57
CA PRO A 158 -6.04 -10.89 -10.46
C PRO A 158 -5.41 -11.34 -11.79
N GLU A 159 -6.16 -12.14 -12.54
CA GLU A 159 -5.77 -12.69 -13.86
C GLU A 159 -5.27 -11.63 -14.84
N ARG A 160 -5.87 -10.43 -14.82
CA ARG A 160 -5.46 -9.32 -15.70
C ARG A 160 -4.03 -8.81 -15.44
N LEU A 161 -3.46 -9.06 -14.26
CA LEU A 161 -2.10 -8.65 -13.89
C LEU A 161 -1.09 -9.80 -13.94
N ASP A 162 -1.52 -10.99 -14.36
CA ASP A 162 -0.68 -12.18 -14.46
C ASP A 162 0.51 -11.96 -15.42
N GLY A 163 1.69 -12.42 -15.01
CA GLY A 163 2.91 -12.30 -15.80
C GLY A 163 3.51 -10.89 -15.88
N TRP A 164 2.97 -9.92 -15.13
CA TRP A 164 3.56 -8.58 -15.06
C TRP A 164 4.71 -8.54 -14.06
N VAL A 165 5.60 -7.56 -14.20
CA VAL A 165 6.68 -7.29 -13.26
C VAL A 165 6.21 -6.28 -12.23
N ALA A 166 6.37 -6.60 -10.94
CA ALA A 166 6.11 -5.66 -9.86
C ALA A 166 7.42 -5.16 -9.23
N THR A 167 7.41 -3.93 -8.70
CA THR A 167 8.56 -3.34 -8.00
C THR A 167 9.14 -4.27 -6.91
N HIS A 168 10.44 -4.10 -6.61
CA HIS A 168 11.06 -4.79 -5.47
C HIS A 168 10.47 -4.35 -4.13
N ASP A 169 9.81 -3.19 -4.04
CA ASP A 169 9.12 -2.69 -2.83
C ASP A 169 7.79 -3.40 -2.51
N PHE A 170 7.59 -4.60 -3.04
CA PHE A 170 6.50 -5.49 -2.67
C PHE A 170 7.03 -6.79 -2.07
N ILE A 171 6.56 -7.11 -0.89
CA ILE A 171 6.65 -8.46 -0.36
C ILE A 171 5.58 -9.29 -1.07
N ARG A 172 6.01 -10.36 -1.73
CA ARG A 172 5.15 -11.35 -2.37
C ARG A 172 4.83 -12.43 -1.34
N ILE A 173 3.56 -12.66 -1.10
CA ILE A 173 3.03 -13.66 -0.17
C ILE A 173 2.24 -14.65 -1.02
N ILE A 174 2.74 -15.89 -1.08
CA ILE A 174 2.24 -16.96 -1.94
C ILE A 174 1.65 -18.04 -1.01
N PRO A 175 0.32 -18.10 -0.85
CA PRO A 175 -0.32 -19.09 0.01
C PRO A 175 0.05 -20.52 -0.40
N HIS A 176 0.22 -21.41 0.57
CA HIS A 176 0.29 -22.85 0.29
C HIS A 176 -1.06 -23.37 -0.20
N ASP A 177 -1.05 -24.49 -0.93
CA ASP A 177 -2.22 -25.05 -1.62
C ASP A 177 -3.45 -25.27 -0.72
N ASP A 178 -3.24 -25.58 0.56
CA ASP A 178 -4.29 -25.85 1.55
C ASP A 178 -4.81 -24.57 2.23
N ILE A 179 -4.21 -23.41 1.95
CA ILE A 179 -4.52 -22.13 2.58
C ILE A 179 -5.32 -21.24 1.62
N PRO A 180 -6.61 -20.96 1.90
CA PRO A 180 -7.42 -20.16 0.99
C PRO A 180 -6.93 -18.70 0.91
N VAL A 181 -6.49 -18.26 -0.28
CA VAL A 181 -5.93 -16.90 -0.51
C VAL A 181 -6.83 -15.77 0.01
N GLY A 182 -8.13 -15.83 -0.27
CA GLY A 182 -9.10 -14.84 0.21
C GLY A 182 -9.16 -14.70 1.75
N PHE A 183 -8.87 -15.77 2.50
CA PHE A 183 -8.75 -15.70 3.97
C PHE A 183 -7.49 -14.94 4.37
N LEU A 184 -6.33 -15.30 3.82
CA LEU A 184 -5.07 -14.59 4.12
C LEU A 184 -5.15 -13.12 3.72
N HIS A 185 -5.67 -12.80 2.53
CA HIS A 185 -5.86 -11.42 2.09
C HIS A 185 -6.72 -10.63 3.09
N ALA A 186 -7.86 -11.20 3.54
CA ALA A 186 -8.75 -10.56 4.50
C ALA A 186 -8.08 -10.36 5.86
N TYR A 187 -7.37 -11.39 6.34
CA TYR A 187 -6.68 -11.34 7.61
C TYR A 187 -5.57 -10.29 7.60
N LEU A 188 -4.71 -10.29 6.57
CA LEU A 188 -3.63 -9.32 6.41
C LEU A 188 -4.16 -7.89 6.28
N SER A 189 -5.36 -7.71 5.72
CA SER A 189 -6.04 -6.41 5.64
C SER A 189 -6.73 -5.98 6.94
N SER A 190 -6.88 -6.87 7.92
CA SER A 190 -7.55 -6.60 9.18
C SER A 190 -6.71 -5.72 10.11
N GLN A 191 -7.35 -5.00 11.03
CA GLN A 191 -6.62 -4.20 12.02
C GLN A 191 -5.65 -5.03 12.86
N MET A 192 -5.96 -6.30 13.11
CA MET A 192 -5.14 -7.19 13.93
C MET A 192 -3.81 -7.52 13.24
N ALA A 193 -3.83 -7.82 11.95
CA ALA A 193 -2.60 -8.02 11.19
C ALA A 193 -1.88 -6.70 10.90
N GLN A 194 -2.60 -5.63 10.55
CA GLN A 194 -2.01 -4.33 10.26
C GLN A 194 -1.20 -3.77 11.43
N LYS A 195 -1.71 -3.93 12.66
CA LYS A 195 -0.94 -3.50 13.83
C LYS A 195 0.32 -4.36 14.06
N GLN A 196 0.30 -5.67 13.77
CA GLN A 196 1.51 -6.51 13.78
C GLN A 196 2.52 -6.05 12.71
N ILE A 197 2.06 -5.77 11.48
CA ILE A 197 2.92 -5.26 10.39
C ILE A 197 3.58 -3.93 10.80
N ASN A 198 2.78 -3.00 11.33
CA ASN A 198 3.25 -1.67 11.71
C ASN A 198 4.15 -1.71 12.96
N ALA A 199 4.06 -2.72 13.81
CA ALA A 199 5.00 -2.89 14.93
C ALA A 199 6.47 -2.94 14.47
N HIS A 200 6.72 -3.47 13.28
CA HIS A 200 8.07 -3.62 12.74
C HIS A 200 8.66 -2.34 12.13
N THR A 201 7.86 -1.29 11.92
CA THR A 201 8.29 -0.04 11.27
C THR A 201 8.93 0.94 12.26
N HIS A 202 8.80 0.65 13.54
CA HIS A 202 9.10 1.52 14.66
C HIS A 202 10.55 1.25 15.11
N GLY A 203 11.55 1.92 14.53
CA GLY A 203 12.95 1.65 14.91
C GLY A 203 14.11 2.49 14.32
N GLY A 204 13.85 3.62 13.65
CA GLY A 204 14.88 4.57 13.23
C GLY A 204 15.34 4.44 11.76
N GLN A 205 15.04 5.49 11.01
CA GLN A 205 15.58 5.95 9.72
C GLN A 205 15.27 5.20 8.42
N ILE A 206 14.60 4.05 8.41
CA ILE A 206 13.98 3.52 7.18
C ILE A 206 12.62 2.91 7.51
N ASP A 207 11.55 3.53 7.02
CA ASP A 207 10.20 2.95 7.00
C ASP A 207 10.21 1.79 5.99
N HIS A 208 10.79 0.65 6.38
CA HIS A 208 10.78 -0.57 5.60
C HIS A 208 10.53 -1.81 6.47
N VAL A 209 9.69 -2.72 5.99
CA VAL A 209 9.49 -4.05 6.60
C VAL A 209 10.12 -5.13 5.74
N THR A 210 10.74 -6.11 6.38
CA THR A 210 11.39 -7.24 5.70
C THR A 210 10.41 -8.41 5.53
N HIS A 211 10.70 -9.31 4.59
CA HIS A 211 9.93 -10.55 4.42
C HIS A 211 9.99 -11.45 5.67
N HIS A 212 11.12 -11.49 6.39
CA HIS A 212 11.25 -12.23 7.65
C HIS A 212 10.29 -11.70 8.73
N GLN A 213 10.21 -10.38 8.90
CA GLN A 213 9.28 -9.75 9.84
C GLN A 213 7.82 -10.03 9.46
N VAL A 214 7.48 -9.90 8.17
CA VAL A 214 6.13 -10.24 7.69
C VAL A 214 5.80 -11.72 7.89
N GLY A 215 6.79 -12.62 7.77
CA GLY A 215 6.63 -14.03 8.07
C GLY A 215 6.35 -14.34 9.53
N GLY A 216 6.76 -13.48 10.45
CA GLY A 216 6.48 -13.60 11.88
C GLY A 216 5.07 -13.19 12.29
N ILE A 217 4.24 -12.65 11.38
CA ILE A 217 2.86 -12.26 11.70
C ILE A 217 2.09 -13.50 12.14
N MET A 218 1.52 -13.44 13.35
CA MET A 218 0.75 -14.52 13.93
C MET A 218 -0.67 -14.52 13.40
N VAL A 219 -1.06 -15.59 12.71
CA VAL A 219 -2.38 -15.80 12.11
C VAL A 219 -3.19 -16.75 12.99
N PRO A 220 -4.39 -16.36 13.46
CA PRO A 220 -5.27 -17.25 14.19
C PRO A 220 -5.94 -18.26 13.26
N MET A 221 -5.78 -19.55 13.57
CA MET A 221 -6.36 -20.65 12.83
C MET A 221 -7.80 -20.88 13.29
N LEU A 222 -8.75 -20.24 12.59
CA LEU A 222 -10.17 -20.37 12.85
C LEU A 222 -10.71 -21.75 12.44
N ALA A 223 -11.95 -22.05 12.83
CA ALA A 223 -12.67 -23.20 12.31
C ALA A 223 -12.74 -23.16 10.77
N LYS A 224 -12.65 -24.33 10.13
CA LYS A 224 -12.55 -24.48 8.68
C LYS A 224 -13.69 -23.77 7.95
N GLU A 225 -14.90 -23.86 8.49
CA GLU A 225 -16.11 -23.22 7.94
C GLU A 225 -15.98 -21.70 7.92
N ASN A 226 -15.39 -21.10 8.97
CA ASN A 226 -15.16 -19.66 9.04
C ASN A 226 -14.08 -19.22 8.06
N ILE A 227 -12.99 -19.99 7.92
CA ILE A 227 -11.93 -19.71 6.94
C ILE A 227 -12.52 -19.70 5.52
N LEU A 228 -13.30 -20.73 5.16
CA LEU A 228 -13.91 -20.84 3.84
C LEU A 228 -14.96 -19.75 3.58
N GLU A 229 -15.75 -19.38 4.59
CA GLU A 229 -16.72 -18.30 4.45
C GLU A 229 -16.06 -16.94 4.26
N ILE A 230 -15.00 -16.63 5.02
CA ILE A 230 -14.20 -15.42 4.85
C ILE A 230 -13.57 -15.41 3.45
N HIS A 231 -12.95 -16.52 3.04
CA HIS A 231 -12.38 -16.66 1.71
C HIS A 231 -13.40 -16.37 0.62
N ARG A 232 -14.57 -17.02 0.67
CA ARG A 232 -15.65 -16.87 -0.30
C ARG A 232 -16.10 -15.42 -0.41
N ARG A 233 -16.36 -14.76 0.72
CA ARG A 233 -16.79 -13.35 0.74
C ARG A 233 -15.73 -12.41 0.19
N THR A 234 -14.46 -12.63 0.52
CA THR A 234 -13.35 -11.82 0.03
C THR A 234 -13.16 -11.99 -1.47
N MET A 235 -13.15 -13.23 -1.97
CA MET A 235 -13.02 -13.49 -3.41
C MET A 235 -14.21 -12.91 -4.19
N GLN A 236 -15.42 -12.99 -3.66
CA GLN A 236 -16.58 -12.33 -4.27
C GLN A 236 -16.40 -10.82 -4.39
N ALA A 237 -15.95 -10.16 -3.33
CA ALA A 237 -15.72 -8.72 -3.35
C ALA A 237 -14.60 -8.32 -4.33
N LEU A 238 -13.51 -9.09 -4.37
CA LEU A 238 -12.40 -8.88 -5.30
C LEU A 238 -12.82 -9.09 -6.76
N ASN A 239 -13.59 -10.14 -7.04
CA ASN A 239 -14.08 -10.42 -8.40
C ASN A 239 -15.07 -9.33 -8.89
N GLN A 240 -15.99 -8.89 -8.03
CA GLN A 240 -16.90 -7.78 -8.35
C GLN A 240 -16.14 -6.48 -8.66
N ARG A 241 -15.01 -6.25 -7.96
CA ARG A 241 -14.13 -5.12 -8.25
C ARG A 241 -13.50 -5.23 -9.64
N GLU A 242 -13.01 -6.40 -10.03
CA GLU A 242 -12.45 -6.62 -11.37
C GLU A 242 -13.52 -6.51 -12.47
N GLU A 243 -14.74 -7.00 -12.24
CA GLU A 243 -15.88 -6.80 -13.16
C GLU A 243 -16.22 -5.32 -13.35
N ALA A 244 -16.22 -4.54 -12.26
CA ALA A 244 -16.44 -3.10 -12.31
C ALA A 244 -15.32 -2.38 -13.08
N ILE A 245 -14.06 -2.75 -12.83
CA ILE A 245 -12.89 -2.22 -13.56
C ILE A 245 -13.00 -2.51 -15.05
N ALA A 246 -13.33 -3.76 -15.44
CA ALA A 246 -13.50 -4.14 -16.83
C ALA A 246 -14.64 -3.35 -17.51
N SER A 247 -15.74 -3.13 -16.79
CA SER A 247 -16.88 -2.34 -17.28
C SER A 247 -16.51 -0.86 -17.50
N LEU A 248 -15.71 -0.28 -16.59
CA LEU A 248 -15.19 1.09 -16.74
C LEU A 248 -14.25 1.21 -17.94
N ALA A 249 -13.36 0.23 -18.14
CA ALA A 249 -12.44 0.21 -19.28
C ALA A 249 -13.21 0.19 -20.61
N LYS A 250 -14.19 -0.71 -20.74
CA LYS A 250 -15.05 -0.79 -21.93
C LYS A 250 -15.78 0.53 -22.22
N THR A 251 -16.35 1.15 -21.19
CA THR A 251 -17.05 2.43 -21.33
C THR A 251 -16.10 3.54 -21.83
N SER A 252 -14.85 3.53 -21.37
CA SER A 252 -13.82 4.46 -21.83
C SER A 252 -13.49 4.26 -23.31
N ASP A 253 -13.37 3.01 -23.76
CA ASP A 253 -13.10 2.66 -25.16
C ASP A 253 -14.25 3.07 -26.09
N ASP A 254 -15.50 2.82 -25.68
CA ASP A 254 -16.71 3.22 -26.41
C ASP A 254 -16.74 4.75 -26.65
N ILE A 255 -16.35 5.55 -25.64
CA ILE A 255 -16.24 7.01 -25.76
C ILE A 255 -15.17 7.41 -26.78
N GLN A 256 -14.00 6.77 -26.75
CA GLN A 256 -12.91 7.07 -27.68
C GLN A 256 -13.30 6.75 -29.13
N GLU A 257 -13.99 5.63 -29.35
CA GLU A 257 -14.49 5.25 -30.66
C GLU A 257 -15.53 6.26 -31.18
N ALA A 258 -16.51 6.64 -30.35
CA ALA A 258 -17.52 7.63 -30.72
C ALA A 258 -16.90 8.99 -31.12
N VAL A 259 -15.84 9.42 -30.44
CA VAL A 259 -15.10 10.65 -30.77
C VAL A 259 -14.38 10.53 -32.11
N LYS A 260 -13.76 9.38 -32.41
CA LYS A 260 -13.07 9.14 -33.70
C LYS A 260 -14.06 9.16 -34.87
N THR A 261 -15.20 8.49 -34.74
CA THR A 261 -16.24 8.41 -35.79
C THR A 261 -16.84 9.79 -36.09
N ASN A 262 -17.05 10.63 -35.09
CA ASN A 262 -17.55 12.00 -35.27
C ASN A 262 -16.55 12.95 -35.99
N ARG A 263 -15.24 12.68 -35.93
CA ARG A 263 -14.24 13.46 -36.70
C ARG A 263 -14.21 13.09 -38.18
N GLY A 264 -14.56 11.84 -38.52
CA GLY A 264 -14.65 11.35 -39.90
C GLY A 264 -15.80 11.97 -40.70
N SER A 265 -16.94 12.27 -40.07
CA SER A 265 -18.10 12.82 -40.80
C SER A 265 -18.00 14.32 -41.13
N LYS A 266 -17.11 15.07 -40.47
CA LYS A 266 -16.91 16.52 -40.71
C LYS A 266 -16.02 16.85 -41.90
N HIS A 267 -15.32 15.90 -42.49
CA HIS A 267 -14.42 16.12 -43.65
C HIS A 267 -15.03 15.74 -45.01
N GLY A 268 -16.32 15.35 -45.06
CA GLY A 268 -17.00 14.85 -46.26
C GLY A 268 -18.00 15.81 -46.92
N LYS A 269 -17.94 17.12 -46.66
CA LYS A 269 -18.75 18.12 -47.36
C LYS A 269 -17.91 19.35 -47.73
N GLN A 270 -17.31 19.32 -48.92
CA GLN A 270 -17.02 20.50 -49.73
C GLN A 270 -17.68 20.30 -51.09
#